data_AF-A0A3D0RVJ7-F1
#
_entry.id   AF-A0A3D0RVJ7-F1
#
_cell.length_a   1.000
_cell.length_b   1.000
_cell.length_c   1.000
_cell.angle_alpha   90.00
_cell.angle_beta   90.00
_cell.angle_gamma   90.00
#
_symmetry.space_group_name_H-M   'P 1'
#
loop_
_entity.id
_entity.type
_entity.pdbx_description
1 polymer ?
#
loop_
_entity_poly.entity_id
_entity_poly.type
_entity_poly.pdbx_seq_one_letter_code
_entity_poly.pdbx_strand_id
1 'polypeptide(L)'
;MFFPPVRAEGAFCGNPACAGEVFETVELSRRGTVWSYTDARYQPPAPYVPRSDPYQPFALAAVELAEGITVLGQVADGYGVAELRVGGEVELVVEPLDDELLIWRWKPVTELGEEADQ
;
A
#
# COMPACT_ATOMS: atom_id res chain seq x y z
N MET A 1 -8.79 -9.93 12.25
CA MET A 1 -7.46 -9.64 11.67
C MET A 1 -7.22 -8.14 11.74
N PHE A 2 -5.98 -7.71 11.93
CA PHE A 2 -5.60 -6.29 11.88
C PHE A 2 -4.22 -6.15 11.25
N PHE A 3 -3.98 -5.00 10.64
CA PHE A 3 -2.70 -4.58 10.10
C PHE A 3 -2.56 -3.06 10.37
N PRO A 4 -1.38 -2.55 10.76
CA PRO A 4 -0.12 -3.26 11.02
C PRO A 4 -0.19 -4.25 12.19
N PRO A 5 0.72 -5.24 12.29
CA PRO A 5 0.74 -6.15 13.42
C PRO A 5 1.13 -5.41 14.71
N VAL A 6 0.39 -5.60 15.79
CA VAL A 6 0.82 -5.20 17.15
C VAL A 6 1.87 -6.19 17.65
N ARG A 7 2.87 -5.67 18.37
CA ARG A 7 3.85 -6.53 19.06
C ARG A 7 3.13 -7.34 20.14
N ALA A 8 3.57 -8.59 20.34
CA ALA A 8 2.89 -9.56 21.21
C ALA A 8 2.75 -9.09 22.66
N GLU A 9 3.69 -8.28 23.16
CA GLU A 9 3.62 -7.68 24.50
C GLU A 9 2.50 -6.62 24.54
N GLY A 10 1.36 -6.99 25.14
CA GLY A 10 0.19 -6.11 25.31
C GLY A 10 -0.79 -6.12 24.14
N ALA A 11 -0.71 -7.09 23.23
CA ALA A 11 -1.70 -7.25 22.17
C ALA A 11 -3.04 -7.73 22.75
N PHE A 12 -4.10 -6.95 22.49
CA PHE A 12 -5.48 -7.33 22.77
C PHE A 12 -6.35 -7.04 21.56
N CYS A 13 -7.49 -7.70 21.49
CA CYS A 13 -8.41 -7.55 20.37
C CYS A 13 -9.01 -6.13 20.39
N GLY A 14 -8.75 -5.32 19.37
CA GLY A 14 -9.28 -3.95 19.29
C GLY A 14 -10.80 -3.85 19.16
N ASN A 15 -11.50 -4.97 18.93
CA ASN A 15 -12.96 -5.02 18.96
C ASN A 15 -13.46 -5.06 20.41
N PRO A 16 -14.27 -4.09 20.88
CA PRO A 16 -14.74 -4.05 22.27
C PRO A 16 -15.59 -5.25 22.69
N ALA A 17 -16.16 -6.00 21.74
CA ALA A 17 -16.91 -7.23 22.01
C ALA A 17 -16.02 -8.49 22.07
N CYS A 18 -14.70 -8.35 21.96
CA CYS A 18 -13.73 -9.43 21.83
C CYS A 18 -12.71 -9.36 22.98
N ALA A 19 -12.73 -10.33 23.89
CA ALA A 19 -11.77 -10.43 24.99
C ALA A 19 -10.51 -11.25 24.63
N GLY A 20 -10.22 -11.41 23.34
CA GLY A 20 -9.11 -12.23 22.86
C GLY A 20 -7.75 -11.55 23.07
N GLU A 21 -6.80 -12.30 23.60
CA GLU A 21 -5.42 -11.86 23.87
C GLU A 21 -4.39 -12.72 23.13
N VAL A 22 -4.84 -13.81 22.50
CA VAL A 22 -3.98 -14.73 21.74
C VAL A 22 -4.21 -14.50 20.26
N PHE A 23 -3.12 -14.26 19.53
CA PHE A 23 -3.11 -14.01 18.10
C PHE A 23 -2.09 -14.90 17.42
N GLU A 24 -2.43 -15.38 16.23
CA GLU A 24 -1.50 -16.02 15.32
C GLU A 24 -1.08 -15.05 14.21
N THR A 25 0.13 -15.23 13.70
CA THR A 25 0.61 -14.49 12.52
C THR A 25 0.11 -15.18 11.26
N VAL A 26 -0.48 -14.39 10.36
CA VAL A 26 -0.95 -14.85 9.05
C VAL A 26 -0.25 -14.04 7.98
N GLU A 27 0.24 -14.71 6.93
CA GLU A 27 0.75 -14.02 5.75
C GLU A 27 -0.40 -13.42 4.95
N LEU A 28 -0.28 -12.15 4.59
CA LEU A 28 -1.27 -11.46 3.78
C LEU A 28 -1.05 -11.72 2.29
N SER A 29 -2.15 -11.71 1.54
CA SER A 29 -2.13 -11.74 0.08
C SER A 29 -1.26 -10.63 -0.49
N ARG A 30 -0.46 -10.96 -1.52
CA ARG A 30 0.39 -10.00 -2.23
C ARG A 30 -0.34 -9.25 -3.35
N ARG A 31 -1.62 -9.58 -3.61
CA ARG A 31 -2.46 -8.93 -4.62
C ARG A 31 -3.75 -8.47 -3.99
N GLY A 32 -4.29 -7.40 -4.54
CA GLY A 32 -5.56 -6.84 -4.12
C GLY A 32 -6.10 -5.86 -5.15
N THR A 33 -7.23 -5.24 -4.81
CA THR A 33 -7.90 -4.26 -5.67
C THR A 33 -7.85 -2.88 -5.05
N VAL A 34 -7.64 -1.86 -5.87
CA VAL A 34 -7.64 -0.46 -5.42
C VAL A 34 -9.03 -0.07 -4.91
N TRP A 35 -9.13 0.23 -3.62
CA TRP A 35 -10.35 0.75 -2.99
C TRP A 35 -10.47 2.27 -3.16
N SER A 36 -9.36 3.00 -2.98
CA SER A 36 -9.24 4.42 -3.33
C SER A 36 -7.78 4.80 -3.58
N TYR A 37 -7.55 5.93 -4.24
CA TYR A 37 -6.21 6.43 -4.55
C TYR A 37 -6.18 7.96 -4.64
N THR A 38 -4.99 8.53 -4.45
CA THR A 38 -4.71 9.96 -4.55
C THR A 38 -3.22 10.19 -4.84
N ASP A 39 -2.79 11.42 -5.11
CA ASP A 39 -1.38 11.78 -5.14
C ASP A 39 -1.02 12.91 -4.15
N ALA A 40 0.20 12.84 -3.63
CA ALA A 40 0.77 13.87 -2.78
C ALA A 40 1.39 14.96 -3.65
N ARG A 41 0.57 15.87 -4.19
CA ARG A 41 1.05 16.97 -5.08
C ARG A 41 1.95 18.00 -4.40
N TYR A 42 1.81 18.14 -3.09
CA TYR A 42 2.56 19.08 -2.27
C TYR A 42 3.48 18.32 -1.32
N GLN A 43 4.69 18.83 -1.12
CA GLN A 43 5.62 18.27 -0.17
C GLN A 43 5.00 18.27 1.24
N PRO A 44 4.87 17.10 1.89
CA PRO A 44 4.44 17.04 3.28
C PRO A 44 5.40 17.81 4.20
N PRO A 45 4.91 18.42 5.28
CA PRO A 45 5.77 19.11 6.24
C PRO A 45 6.68 18.12 7.00
N ALA A 46 7.72 18.66 7.65
CA ALA A 46 8.54 17.88 8.59
C ALA A 46 7.64 17.14 9.60
N PRO A 47 7.96 15.88 9.97
CA PRO A 47 9.26 15.20 9.80
C PRO A 47 9.44 14.42 8.49
N TYR A 48 8.57 14.62 7.49
CA TYR A 48 8.73 13.96 6.19
C TYR A 48 10.05 14.36 5.50
N VAL A 49 10.83 13.35 5.10
CA VAL A 49 12.05 13.53 4.31
C VAL A 49 11.73 13.20 2.85
N PRO A 50 11.80 14.17 1.92
CA PRO A 50 11.52 13.92 0.51
C PRO A 50 12.62 13.05 -0.12
N ARG A 51 12.23 12.13 -1.02
CA ARG A 51 13.17 11.27 -1.77
C ARG A 51 13.97 12.03 -2.84
N SER A 52 13.54 13.24 -3.20
CA SER A 52 14.19 14.08 -4.22
C SER A 52 14.13 15.56 -3.87
N ASP A 53 15.11 16.32 -4.35
CA ASP A 53 15.12 17.78 -4.35
C ASP A 53 15.39 18.29 -5.79
N PRO A 54 14.41 18.91 -6.47
CA PRO A 54 13.10 19.34 -5.96
C PRO A 54 12.14 18.17 -5.68
N TYR A 55 11.16 18.42 -4.82
CA TYR A 55 10.09 17.47 -4.48
C TYR A 55 9.35 16.96 -5.73
N GLN A 56 9.17 15.65 -5.83
CA GLN A 56 8.35 15.00 -6.86
C GLN A 56 7.09 14.39 -6.23
N PRO A 57 5.89 14.66 -6.78
CA PRO A 57 4.67 13.99 -6.38
C PRO A 57 4.72 12.49 -6.61
N PHE A 58 4.05 11.73 -5.74
CA PHE A 58 3.87 10.29 -5.86
C PHE A 58 2.42 9.91 -5.56
N ALA A 59 1.98 8.80 -6.14
CA ALA A 59 0.65 8.28 -5.90
C ALA A 59 0.60 7.37 -4.65
N LEU A 60 -0.56 7.34 -4.02
CA LEU A 60 -0.92 6.54 -2.86
C LEU A 60 -2.17 5.73 -3.21
N ALA A 61 -2.19 4.47 -2.81
CA ALA A 61 -3.33 3.59 -3.00
C ALA A 61 -3.71 2.91 -1.67
N ALA A 62 -5.00 2.90 -1.38
CA ALA A 62 -5.62 2.03 -0.39
C ALA A 62 -6.10 0.77 -1.12
N VAL A 63 -5.56 -0.38 -0.75
CA VAL A 63 -5.76 -1.64 -1.48
C VAL A 63 -6.46 -2.64 -0.59
N GLU A 64 -7.62 -3.14 -1.05
CA GLU A 64 -8.35 -4.20 -0.39
C GLU A 64 -7.75 -5.56 -0.78
N LEU A 65 -7.38 -6.35 0.22
CA LEU A 65 -6.82 -7.69 0.06
C LEU A 65 -7.90 -8.76 0.26
N ALA A 66 -7.61 -9.98 -0.18
CA ALA A 66 -8.54 -11.12 -0.04
C ALA A 66 -8.92 -11.43 1.42
N GLU A 67 -8.10 -11.02 2.38
CA GLU A 67 -8.36 -11.19 3.81
C GLU A 67 -9.38 -10.17 4.37
N GLY A 68 -9.93 -9.29 3.53
CA GLY A 68 -10.95 -8.30 3.92
C GLY A 68 -10.39 -7.11 4.70
N ILE A 69 -9.08 -6.86 4.59
CA ILE A 69 -8.42 -5.66 5.14
C ILE A 69 -7.98 -4.73 4.01
N THR A 70 -7.98 -3.43 4.30
CA THR A 70 -7.45 -2.41 3.39
C THR A 70 -6.10 -1.92 3.88
N VAL A 71 -5.09 -2.01 3.02
CA VAL A 71 -3.71 -1.61 3.33
C VAL A 71 -3.32 -0.40 2.48
N LEU A 72 -2.93 0.69 3.16
CA LEU A 72 -2.44 1.91 2.51
C LEU A 72 -0.96 1.75 2.14
N GLY A 73 -0.57 2.21 0.96
CA GLY A 73 0.83 2.23 0.53
C GLY A 73 1.08 3.23 -0.60
N GLN A 74 2.34 3.58 -0.81
CA GLN A 74 2.75 4.31 -2.01
C GLN A 74 2.63 3.39 -3.22
N VAL A 75 2.38 4.00 -4.37
CA VAL A 75 2.41 3.32 -5.66
C VAL A 75 3.88 3.18 -6.08
N ALA A 76 4.20 2.11 -6.80
CA ALA A 76 5.55 1.80 -7.25
C ALA A 76 6.14 2.93 -8.12
N ASP A 77 7.46 3.09 -8.08
CA ASP A 77 8.16 4.08 -8.88
C ASP A 77 7.86 3.88 -10.39
N GLY A 78 7.64 4.99 -11.12
CA GLY A 78 7.24 4.97 -12.53
C GLY A 78 5.73 4.89 -12.79
N TYR A 79 4.90 4.76 -11.75
CA TYR A 79 3.44 4.76 -11.85
C TYR A 79 2.83 5.91 -11.04
N GLY A 80 1.77 6.50 -11.58
CA GLY A 80 1.00 7.58 -10.95
C GLY A 80 -0.48 7.26 -10.89
N VAL A 81 -1.29 8.29 -10.61
CA VAL A 81 -2.76 8.18 -10.55
C VAL A 81 -3.40 7.86 -11.90
N ALA A 82 -2.67 8.07 -13.02
CA ALA A 82 -3.14 7.77 -14.36
C ALA A 82 -3.19 6.26 -14.64
N GLU A 83 -2.36 5.47 -13.97
CA GLU A 83 -2.30 4.01 -14.09
C GLU A 83 -3.20 3.30 -13.06
N LEU A 84 -3.95 4.06 -12.25
CA LEU A 84 -4.84 3.54 -11.22
C LEU A 84 -6.30 3.75 -11.59
N ARG A 85 -7.14 2.80 -11.16
CA ARG A 85 -8.60 2.88 -11.18
C ARG A 85 -9.14 2.15 -9.97
N VAL A 86 -10.25 2.63 -9.40
CA VAL A 86 -10.97 1.88 -8.35
C VAL A 86 -11.40 0.53 -8.92
N GLY A 87 -11.18 -0.54 -8.15
CA GLY A 87 -11.36 -1.94 -8.57
C GLY A 87 -10.24 -2.51 -9.44
N GLY A 88 -9.23 -1.71 -9.82
CA GLY A 88 -8.07 -2.21 -10.57
C GLY A 88 -7.18 -3.10 -9.71
N GLU A 89 -6.62 -4.16 -10.30
CA GLU A 89 -5.70 -5.06 -9.61
C GLU A 89 -4.30 -4.42 -9.46
N VAL A 90 -3.72 -4.60 -8.29
CA VAL A 90 -2.34 -4.22 -7.96
C VAL A 90 -1.65 -5.37 -7.25
N GLU A 91 -0.33 -5.41 -7.37
CA GLU A 91 0.54 -6.35 -6.65
C GLU A 91 1.51 -5.62 -5.73
N LEU A 92 1.83 -6.24 -4.59
CA LEU A 92 2.83 -5.77 -3.67
C LEU A 92 4.21 -5.98 -4.29
N VAL A 93 4.98 -4.90 -4.35
CA VAL A 93 6.41 -4.91 -4.64
C VAL A 93 7.17 -4.31 -3.46
N VAL A 94 8.47 -4.60 -3.40
CA VAL A 94 9.37 -4.03 -2.40
C VAL A 94 10.37 -3.15 -3.12
N GLU A 95 10.44 -1.88 -2.73
CA GLU A 95 11.36 -0.90 -3.32
C GLU A 95 12.13 -0.17 -2.21
N PRO A 96 13.29 0.42 -2.53
CA PRO A 96 14.01 1.28 -1.58
C PRO A 96 13.17 2.48 -1.14
N LEU A 97 13.08 2.67 0.18
CA LEU A 97 12.62 3.92 0.78
C LEU A 97 13.74 4.98 0.70
N ASP A 98 14.95 4.56 1.09
CA ASP A 98 16.22 5.28 1.04
C ASP A 98 17.37 4.27 0.78
N ASP A 99 18.63 4.68 1.01
CA ASP A 99 19.82 3.85 0.76
C ASP A 99 19.93 2.61 1.66
N GLU A 100 19.22 2.57 2.79
CA GLU A 100 19.33 1.51 3.80
C GLU A 100 18.02 0.73 4.00
N LEU A 101 16.87 1.37 3.78
CA LEU A 101 15.56 0.84 4.11
C LEU A 101 14.76 0.47 2.86
N LEU A 102 14.00 -0.63 2.97
CA LEU A 102 13.02 -1.06 1.99
C LEU A 102 11.60 -0.79 2.51
N ILE A 103 10.67 -0.56 1.59
CA ILE A 103 9.24 -0.38 1.88
C ILE A 103 8.39 -1.17 0.89
N TRP A 104 7.20 -1.59 1.32
CA TRP A 104 6.21 -2.14 0.41
C TRP A 104 5.55 -1.02 -0.41
N ARG A 105 5.23 -1.33 -1.66
CA ARG A 105 4.51 -0.44 -2.58
C ARG A 105 3.53 -1.24 -3.43
N TRP A 106 2.57 -0.54 -4.02
CA TRP A 106 1.55 -1.11 -4.89
C TRP A 106 1.89 -0.84 -6.35
N LYS A 107 2.12 -1.90 -7.12
CA LYS A 107 2.33 -1.82 -8.56
C LYS A 107 1.05 -2.18 -9.29
N PRO A 108 0.53 -1.33 -10.19
CA PRO A 108 -0.58 -1.69 -11.07
C PRO A 108 -0.27 -2.94 -11.89
N VAL A 109 -1.21 -3.89 -11.90
CA VAL A 109 -1.15 -5.02 -12.82
C VAL A 109 -1.73 -4.55 -14.13
N THR A 110 -0.88 -4.35 -15.13
CA THR A 110 -1.33 -4.14 -16.50
C THR A 110 -1.74 -5.49 -17.08
N GLU A 111 -3.01 -5.63 -17.44
CA GLU A 111 -3.45 -6.73 -18.29
C GLU A 111 -2.68 -6.62 -19.61
N LEU A 112 -1.90 -7.64 -19.97
CA LEU A 112 -1.32 -7.76 -21.31
C LEU A 112 -2.47 -8.01 -22.28
N GLY A 113 -3.03 -6.95 -22.87
CA GLY A 113 -4.10 -7.09 -23.86
C GLY A 113 -4.79 -5.79 -24.28
N GLU A 114 -4.08 -4.93 -25.00
CA GLU A 114 -4.57 -4.29 -26.23
C GLU A 114 -3.32 -3.91 -27.02
N GLU A 115 -2.89 -4.84 -27.88
CA GLU A 115 -1.93 -4.53 -28.94
C GLU A 115 -2.47 -3.31 -29.69
N ALA A 116 -1.60 -2.32 -29.83
CA ALA A 116 -1.85 -1.17 -30.69
C ALA A 116 -2.08 -1.66 -32.12
N ASP A 117 -3.35 -1.67 -32.54
CA ASP A 117 -3.73 -1.67 -33.94
C ASP A 117 -4.85 -0.65 -34.14
N GLN A 118 -4.45 0.63 -34.29
CA GLN A 118 -5.15 1.66 -35.05
C GLN A 118 -4.12 2.62 -35.66
#